data_AF-A0A951UW43-F1
#
_entry.id   AF-A0A951UW43-F1
#
_cell.length_a   1.000
_cell.length_b   1.000
_cell.length_c   1.000
_cell.angle_alpha   90.00
_cell.angle_beta   90.00
_cell.angle_gamma   90.00
#
_symmetry.space_group_name_H-M   'P 1'
#
loop_
_entity.id
_entity.type
_entity.pdbx_description
1 polymer ?
#
loop_
_entity_poly.entity_id
_entity_poly.type
_entity_poly.pdbx_seq_one_letter_code
_entity_poly.pdbx_strand_id
1 'polypeptide(L)' 'MQESVIYQDILQKGQEQGKQQEAFSLCMSLLSERFGQMDESIYQNVQVLKTEQLEALCRALLRMSEIDDLVIWLEQNTSS' A
#
# COMPACT_ATOMS: atom_id res chain seq x y z
N MET A 1 -16.41 29.99 3.96
CA MET A 1 -16.56 28.54 3.69
C MET A 1 -15.25 27.76 3.87
N GLN A 2 -14.10 28.29 3.45
CA GLN A 2 -12.79 27.63 3.61
C GLN A 2 -12.30 27.52 5.07
N GLU A 3 -12.88 28.29 6.01
CA GLU A 3 -12.52 28.28 7.44
C GLU A 3 -13.43 27.39 8.30
N SER A 4 -14.38 26.65 7.69
CA SER A 4 -15.23 25.72 8.44
C SER A 4 -14.42 24.48 8.83
N VAL A 5 -14.56 24.04 10.08
CA VAL A 5 -13.96 22.77 10.58
C VAL A 5 -14.34 21.60 9.67
N ILE A 6 -15.60 21.56 9.22
CA ILE A 6 -16.10 20.52 8.29
C ILE A 6 -15.34 20.54 6.96
N TYR A 7 -14.98 21.72 6.45
CA TYR A 7 -14.21 21.84 5.21
C TYR A 7 -12.77 21.34 5.39
N GLN A 8 -12.15 21.66 6.54
CA GLN A 8 -10.81 21.16 6.88
C GLN A 8 -10.81 19.63 7.04
N ASP A 9 -11.83 19.06 7.67
CA ASP A 9 -11.98 17.60 7.83
C ASP A 9 -12.11 16.90 6.47
N ILE A 10 -12.91 17.46 5.54
CA ILE A 10 -13.06 16.90 4.18
C ILE A 10 -11.73 16.97 3.43
N LEU A 11 -11.02 18.10 3.51
CA LEU A 11 -9.73 18.28 2.87
C LEU A 11 -8.70 17.28 3.40
N GLN A 12 -8.63 17.11 4.73
CA GLN A 12 -7.70 16.18 5.37
C GLN A 12 -7.99 14.73 4.96
N LYS A 13 -9.26 14.30 5.03
CA LYS A 13 -9.67 12.95 4.59
C LYS A 13 -9.33 12.70 3.13
N GLY A 14 -9.56 13.69 2.26
CA GLY A 14 -9.21 13.59 0.84
C GLY A 14 -7.71 13.44 0.62
N GLN A 15 -6.88 14.16 1.37
CA GLN A 15 -5.41 14.01 1.31
C GLN A 15 -4.95 12.65 1.82
N GLU A 16 -5.52 12.15 2.92
CA GLU A 16 -5.20 10.84 3.48
C GLU A 16 -5.57 9.72 2.50
N GLN A 17 -6.76 9.78 1.90
CA GLN A 17 -7.21 8.84 0.88
C GLN A 17 -6.31 8.88 -0.37
N GLY A 18 -5.97 10.07 -0.87
CA GLY A 18 -5.09 10.23 -2.03
C GLY A 18 -3.69 9.65 -1.78
N LYS A 19 -3.13 9.87 -0.58
CA LYS A 19 -1.85 9.28 -0.18
C LYS A 19 -1.89 7.75 -0.16
N GLN A 20 -2.96 7.18 0.41
CA GLN A 20 -3.10 5.71 0.46
C GLN A 20 -3.27 5.12 -0.94
N GLN A 21 -4.09 5.73 -1.80
CA GLN A 21 -4.30 5.28 -3.19
C GLN A 21 -3.01 5.31 -4.00
N GLU A 22 -2.23 6.39 -3.87
CA GLU A 22 -0.95 6.52 -4.58
C GLU A 22 0.07 5.50 -4.06
N ALA A 23 0.18 5.33 -2.74
CA ALA A 23 1.08 4.34 -2.15
C ALA A 23 0.72 2.91 -2.60
N PHE A 24 -0.57 2.60 -2.69
CA PHE A 24 -1.05 1.31 -3.18
C PHE A 24 -0.71 1.11 -4.65
N SER A 25 -1.03 2.09 -5.50
CA SER A 25 -0.75 2.05 -6.94
C SER A 25 0.75 1.87 -7.23
N LEU A 26 1.59 2.60 -6.51
CA LEU A 26 3.04 2.49 -6.62
C LEU A 26 3.54 1.11 -6.22
N CYS A 27 3.13 0.60 -5.05
CA CYS A 27 3.53 -0.71 -4.60
C CYS A 27 3.05 -1.83 -5.54
N MET A 28 1.83 -1.75 -6.06
CA MET A 28 1.34 -2.71 -7.06
C MET A 28 2.16 -2.66 -8.37
N SER A 29 2.52 -1.46 -8.82
CA SER A 29 3.37 -1.30 -10.01
C SER A 29 4.75 -1.92 -9.79
N LEU A 30 5.38 -1.68 -8.63
CA LEU A 30 6.67 -2.27 -8.28
C LEU A 30 6.61 -3.80 -8.17
N LEU A 31 5.53 -4.33 -7.62
CA LEU A 31 5.28 -5.77 -7.56
C LEU A 31 5.17 -6.38 -8.95
N SER A 32 4.40 -5.74 -9.84
CA SER A 32 4.24 -6.22 -11.22
C SER A 32 5.52 -6.13 -12.04
N GLU A 33 6.31 -5.07 -11.87
CA GLU A 33 7.61 -4.92 -12.56
C GLU A 33 8.61 -5.98 -12.10
N ARG A 34 8.56 -6.35 -10.83
CA ARG A 34 9.55 -7.25 -10.24
C ARG A 34 9.22 -8.73 -10.42
N PHE A 35 7.98 -9.09 -10.15
CA PHE A 35 7.55 -10.47 -10.05
C PHE A 35 6.59 -10.85 -11.18
N GLY A 36 6.22 -9.90 -12.06
CA GLY A 36 5.34 -10.15 -13.19
C GLY A 36 3.86 -10.19 -12.80
N GLN A 37 3.10 -11.09 -13.42
CA GLN A 37 1.66 -11.21 -13.17
C GLN A 37 1.41 -11.70 -11.75
N MET A 38 0.70 -10.91 -10.95
CA MET A 38 0.40 -11.20 -9.54
C MET A 38 -0.90 -11.97 -9.39
N ASP A 39 -0.90 -12.91 -8.44
CA ASP A 39 -2.11 -13.61 -8.01
C ASP A 39 -3.07 -12.64 -7.31
N GLU A 40 -4.37 -12.90 -7.47
CA GLU A 40 -5.44 -12.09 -6.87
C GLU A 40 -5.34 -12.03 -5.34
N SER A 41 -4.84 -13.10 -4.70
CA SER A 41 -4.62 -13.15 -3.26
C SER A 41 -3.59 -12.13 -2.77
N ILE A 42 -2.51 -11.91 -3.54
CA ILE A 42 -1.49 -10.90 -3.22
C ILE A 42 -2.09 -9.50 -3.33
N TYR A 43 -2.88 -9.26 -4.39
CA TYR A 43 -3.56 -7.99 -4.58
C TYR A 43 -4.47 -7.66 -3.38
N GLN A 44 -5.29 -8.61 -2.95
CA GLN A 44 -6.20 -8.43 -1.80
C GLN A 44 -5.43 -8.15 -0.49
N ASN A 45 -4.33 -8.86 -0.26
CA ASN A 45 -3.48 -8.64 0.91
C ASN A 45 -2.82 -7.26 0.92
N VAL A 46 -2.39 -6.75 -0.24
CA VAL A 46 -1.79 -5.42 -0.36
C VAL A 46 -2.86 -4.33 -0.25
N GLN A 47 -4.09 -4.57 -0.71
CA GLN A 47 -5.17 -3.58 -0.69
C GLN A 47 -5.62 -3.19 0.72
N VAL A 48 -5.53 -4.11 1.68
CA VAL A 48 -5.91 -3.86 3.07
C VAL A 48 -4.82 -3.14 3.88
N LEU A 49 -3.64 -2.95 3.31
CA LEU A 49 -2.52 -2.29 4.00
C LEU A 49 -2.77 -0.79 4.17
N LYS A 50 -2.34 -0.28 5.33
CA LYS A 50 -2.28 1.17 5.59
C LYS A 50 -1.13 1.80 4.82
N THR A 51 -1.19 3.11 4.60
CA THR A 51 -0.15 3.88 3.89
C THR A 51 1.27 3.60 4.41
N GLU A 52 1.46 3.55 5.73
CA GLU A 52 2.77 3.28 6.34
C GLU A 52 3.29 1.87 6.02
N GLN A 53 2.40 0.88 5.97
CA GLN A 53 2.73 -0.49 5.62
C GLN A 53 3.02 -0.63 4.13
N LEU A 54 2.28 0.08 3.28
CA LEU A 54 2.57 0.16 1.85
C LEU A 54 3.96 0.77 1.62
N GLU A 55 4.29 1.89 2.25
CA GLU A 55 5.64 2.46 2.13
C GLU A 55 6.73 1.51 2.67
N ALA A 56 6.45 0.78 3.75
CA ALA A 56 7.37 -0.22 4.30
C ALA A 56 7.56 -1.40 3.32
N LEU A 57 6.48 -1.88 2.68
CA LEU A 57 6.53 -2.89 1.64
C LEU A 57 7.39 -2.42 0.47
N CYS A 58 7.15 -1.22 -0.04
CA CYS A 58 7.93 -0.64 -1.15
C CYS A 58 9.44 -0.56 -0.82
N ARG A 59 9.83 -0.29 0.44
CA ARG A 59 11.24 -0.35 0.89
C ARG A 59 11.75 -1.79 1.05
N ALA A 60 10.94 -2.69 1.58
CA ALA A 60 11.29 -4.10 1.78
C ALA A 60 11.48 -4.82 0.44
N LEU A 61 10.68 -4.47 -0.57
CA LEU A 61 10.80 -4.96 -1.94
C LEU A 61 12.23 -4.80 -2.45
N LEU A 62 12.93 -3.69 -2.17
CA LEU A 62 14.32 -3.52 -2.63
C LEU A 62 15.31 -4.58 -2.10
N ARG A 63 14.93 -5.35 -1.06
CA ARG A 63 15.78 -6.37 -0.41
C ARG A 63 15.32 -7.80 -0.62
N MET A 64 14.07 -8.01 -1.03
CA MET A 64 13.56 -9.35 -1.34
C MET A 64 14.30 -9.90 -2.56
N SER A 65 14.39 -11.22 -2.73
CA SER A 65 14.98 -11.84 -3.93
C SER A 65 13.94 -12.64 -4.70
N GLU A 66 12.98 -13.23 -4.00
CA GLU A 66 11.97 -14.12 -4.56
C GLU A 66 10.56 -13.74 -4.09
N ILE A 67 9.55 -14.31 -4.74
CA ILE A 67 8.14 -14.05 -4.40
C ILE A 67 7.77 -14.62 -3.01
N ASP A 68 8.44 -15.68 -2.55
CA ASP A 68 8.26 -16.23 -1.21
C ASP A 68 8.60 -15.20 -0.11
N ASP A 69 9.60 -14.34 -0.33
CA ASP A 69 9.93 -13.27 0.63
C ASP A 69 8.77 -12.26 0.76
N LEU A 70 8.05 -12.00 -0.33
CA LEU A 70 6.86 -11.14 -0.34
C LEU A 70 5.72 -11.79 0.45
N VAL A 71 5.46 -13.09 0.23
CA VAL A 71 4.42 -13.82 0.94
C VAL A 71 4.68 -13.78 2.45
N ILE A 72 5.91 -14.09 2.87
CA ILE A 72 6.32 -14.04 4.28
C ILE A 72 6.13 -12.63 4.86
N TRP A 73 6.53 -11.59 4.11
CA TRP A 73 6.36 -10.21 4.57
C TRP A 73 4.89 -9.85 4.75
N LEU A 74 4.03 -10.23 3.80
CA LEU A 74 2.60 -9.97 3.87
C LEU A 74 1.99 -10.67 5.08
N GLU A 75 2.25 -11.96 5.30
CA GLU A 75 1.75 -12.70 6.46
C GLU A 75 2.11 -12.03 7.80
N GLN A 76 3.33 -11.50 7.91
CA GLN A 76 3.80 -10.81 9.12
C GLN A 76 3.15 -9.44 9.35
N ASN A 77 2.64 -8.80 8.30
CA ASN A 77 2.18 -7.40 8.33
C ASN A 77 0.67 -7.23 8.07
N THR A 78 -0.02 -8.27 7.57
CA THR A 78 -1.48 -8.30 7.40
C THR A 78 -2.20 -9.03 8.53
N SER A 79 -1.49 -9.84 9.33
CA SER A 79 -2.04 -10.50 10.51
C SER A 79 -2.30 -9.48 11.64
N SER A 80 -3.54 -9.03 11.78
CA SER A 80 -4.09 -8.36 12.97
C SER A 80 -5.40 -9.02 13.37
#